data_AF-A0A0L6VU54-F1
#
_entry.id   AF-A0A0L6VU54-F1
#
_cell.length_a   1.000
_cell.length_b   1.000
_cell.length_c   1.000
_cell.angle_alpha   90.00
_cell.angle_beta   90.00
_cell.angle_gamma   90.00
#
_symmetry.space_group_name_H-M   'P 1'
#
loop_
_entity.id
_entity.type
_entity.pdbx_description
1 polymer ?
#
loop_
_entity_poly.entity_id
_entity_poly.type
_entity_poly.pdbx_seq_one_letter_code
_entity_poly.pdbx_strand_id
1 'polypeptide(L)'
;MLSSSPFRLLRLSSTLPPRAYSVLIPHDHTQVPLPSDQQAQPSEPQKSNSIEDYVTQLAESSPSIGSPIPPTQSTSETKRVIKVPASPSWAMRAHPELYNPPVLKPTHRIHVATLVIEAYNPEKDQLPLVAGFALQAAYHLGIPVTRPAAMPIKTELHTVLRSGFVHKKSQENFWRLTHRRVIKAYDANEEVVNRWINYLRTEAVKGTNVALKAQRFLYRRIGWGKDVEELARRELELEKLEKPKTTRKGRRKKSRAESPPKSVASSAEAEVTQAEAVKALAERLMKEELIPKAEAHEAMLASTGTKEGKKMAELYLKDTTAPSPKDK
;
A
#
# COMPACT_ATOMS: atom_id res chain seq x y z
N MET A 1 -45.35 21.26 -57.43
CA MET A 1 -46.25 21.60 -56.30
C MET A 1 -45.90 20.71 -55.11
N LEU A 2 -46.00 21.25 -53.88
CA LEU A 2 -46.03 20.51 -52.59
C LEU A 2 -44.76 19.70 -52.24
N SER A 3 -44.29 19.63 -51.00
CA SER A 3 -44.65 20.36 -49.77
C SER A 3 -43.41 20.42 -48.85
N SER A 4 -43.06 21.61 -48.35
CA SER A 4 -41.99 21.77 -47.36
C SER A 4 -42.56 21.68 -45.95
N SER A 5 -42.03 20.76 -45.12
CA SER A 5 -42.44 20.58 -43.73
C SER A 5 -41.36 21.10 -42.78
N PRO A 6 -41.61 22.19 -42.02
CA PRO A 6 -40.67 22.68 -41.02
C PRO A 6 -40.82 21.91 -39.69
N PHE A 7 -39.80 21.12 -39.32
CA PHE A 7 -39.73 20.50 -38.01
C PHE A 7 -39.63 21.55 -36.89
N ARG A 8 -40.68 21.64 -36.07
CA ARG A 8 -40.85 22.63 -35.00
C ARG A 8 -40.07 22.21 -33.75
N LEU A 9 -38.87 22.77 -33.56
CA LEU A 9 -38.06 22.55 -32.35
C LEU A 9 -38.72 23.18 -31.12
N LEU A 10 -39.30 22.34 -30.25
CA LEU A 10 -39.79 22.75 -28.93
C LEU A 10 -38.61 22.89 -27.95
N ARG A 11 -38.22 24.13 -27.64
CA ARG A 11 -37.33 24.42 -26.51
C ARG A 11 -38.11 24.22 -25.20
N LEU A 12 -37.82 23.16 -24.45
CA LEU A 12 -38.21 23.08 -23.05
C LEU A 12 -37.27 23.96 -22.21
N SER A 13 -37.75 25.13 -21.79
CA SER A 13 -37.06 25.99 -20.82
C SER A 13 -37.45 25.57 -19.39
N SER A 14 -36.72 24.61 -18.81
CA SER A 14 -36.86 24.26 -17.39
C SER A 14 -36.01 25.18 -16.50
N THR A 15 -36.55 26.34 -16.14
CA THR A 15 -35.94 27.24 -15.16
C THR A 15 -36.21 26.72 -13.74
N LEU A 16 -35.27 25.93 -13.20
CA LEU A 16 -35.26 25.56 -11.79
C LEU A 16 -34.64 26.72 -10.97
N PRO A 17 -35.31 27.22 -9.91
CA PRO A 17 -34.74 28.27 -9.06
C PRO A 17 -33.61 27.72 -8.17
N PRO A 18 -32.57 28.51 -7.86
CA PRO A 18 -31.49 28.09 -6.99
C PRO A 18 -31.98 27.96 -5.53
N ARG A 19 -31.75 26.78 -4.95
CA ARG A 19 -32.02 26.49 -3.53
C ARG A 19 -31.00 27.21 -2.64
N ALA A 20 -31.36 28.37 -2.12
CA ALA A 20 -30.55 29.09 -1.15
C ALA A 20 -30.52 28.34 0.19
N TYR A 21 -29.32 28.04 0.69
CA TYR A 21 -29.11 27.54 2.05
C TYR A 21 -28.72 28.72 2.94
N SER A 22 -29.65 29.18 3.78
CA SER A 22 -29.38 30.19 4.81
C SER A 22 -28.66 29.55 5.99
N VAL A 23 -27.42 30.00 6.26
CA VAL A 23 -26.67 29.64 7.47
C VAL A 23 -27.29 30.38 8.66
N LEU A 24 -27.76 29.64 9.66
CA LEU A 24 -28.26 30.21 10.91
C LEU A 24 -27.08 30.49 11.85
N ILE A 25 -27.01 31.71 12.36
CA ILE A 25 -26.12 32.16 13.44
C ILE A 25 -26.99 32.37 14.69
N PRO A 26 -26.59 31.89 15.89
CA PRO A 26 -27.39 32.06 17.09
C PRO A 26 -27.26 33.47 17.67
N HIS A 27 -28.36 34.01 18.20
CA HIS A 27 -28.39 35.18 19.08
C HIS A 27 -29.04 34.82 20.41
N ASP A 28 -28.72 35.61 21.43
CA ASP A 28 -28.79 35.20 22.84
C ASP A 28 -29.69 36.12 23.69
N HIS A 29 -30.28 35.52 24.73
CA HIS A 29 -31.00 36.08 25.89
C HIS A 29 -31.77 37.43 25.87
N THR A 30 -33.09 37.40 26.13
CA THR A 30 -33.75 38.17 27.24
C THR A 30 -35.05 37.46 27.72
N GLN A 31 -35.78 37.99 28.72
CA GLN A 31 -36.45 37.24 29.81
C GLN A 31 -38.02 37.21 29.85
N VAL A 32 -38.60 36.06 30.29
CA VAL A 32 -39.52 35.80 31.47
C VAL A 32 -40.74 36.75 31.70
N PRO A 33 -42.02 36.29 31.97
CA PRO A 33 -42.38 35.52 33.18
C PRO A 33 -43.49 34.43 33.15
N LEU A 34 -43.57 33.74 34.32
CA LEU A 34 -44.35 32.55 34.74
C LEU A 34 -45.85 32.79 35.03
N PRO A 35 -46.72 31.75 35.17
CA PRO A 35 -46.83 30.87 36.38
C PRO A 35 -46.99 29.35 36.05
N SER A 36 -47.16 28.34 36.94
CA SER A 36 -46.80 28.06 38.36
C SER A 36 -47.16 26.58 38.71
N ASP A 37 -46.80 26.09 39.92
CA ASP A 37 -47.23 24.84 40.61
C ASP A 37 -46.84 23.47 40.00
N GLN A 38 -46.44 22.41 40.75
CA GLN A 38 -46.50 22.15 42.21
C GLN A 38 -45.44 21.12 42.71
N GLN A 39 -45.04 21.28 44.00
CA GLN A 39 -44.52 20.26 44.96
C GLN A 39 -43.08 19.65 44.84
N ALA A 40 -42.56 19.20 45.99
CA ALA A 40 -41.13 18.97 46.29
C ALA A 40 -40.91 17.91 47.41
N GLN A 41 -39.68 17.39 47.59
CA GLN A 41 -38.95 17.06 48.86
C GLN A 41 -37.59 16.32 48.54
N PRO A 42 -36.60 16.21 49.48
CA PRO A 42 -35.15 16.29 49.13
C PRO A 42 -34.21 15.18 49.70
N SER A 43 -32.92 15.18 49.30
CA SER A 43 -31.76 14.85 50.19
C SER A 43 -30.34 15.04 49.58
N GLU A 44 -29.54 15.91 50.23
CA GLU A 44 -28.07 15.89 50.50
C GLU A 44 -26.94 15.80 49.43
N PRO A 45 -25.70 16.28 49.77
CA PRO A 45 -24.64 16.60 48.79
C PRO A 45 -23.40 15.69 48.83
N GLN A 46 -22.74 15.48 47.69
CA GLN A 46 -21.43 14.81 47.59
C GLN A 46 -20.41 15.68 46.84
N LYS A 47 -19.15 15.63 47.29
CA LYS A 47 -18.05 16.54 46.92
C LYS A 47 -17.38 16.11 45.60
N SER A 48 -17.03 17.09 44.76
CA SER A 48 -16.19 16.91 43.58
C SER A 48 -14.71 16.91 43.95
N ASN A 49 -13.97 15.86 43.59
CA ASN A 49 -12.51 15.86 43.61
C ASN A 49 -11.99 16.36 42.26
N SER A 50 -11.32 17.52 42.23
CA SER A 50 -10.70 18.05 41.01
C SER A 50 -9.40 17.32 40.68
N ILE A 51 -9.12 17.17 39.38
CA ILE A 51 -7.91 16.51 38.85
C ILE A 51 -6.65 17.39 39.03
N GLU A 52 -6.82 18.68 39.33
CA GLU A 52 -5.74 19.67 39.36
C GLU A 52 -4.77 19.50 40.56
N ASP A 53 -5.25 18.98 41.69
CA ASP A 53 -4.41 18.74 42.88
C ASP A 53 -3.36 17.63 42.65
N TYR A 54 -3.63 16.69 41.75
CA TYR A 54 -2.77 15.53 41.49
C TYR A 54 -1.51 15.87 40.67
N VAL A 55 -1.54 16.94 39.88
CA VAL A 55 -0.42 17.36 39.02
C VAL A 55 0.62 18.13 39.82
N THR A 56 0.18 18.86 40.84
CA THR A 56 1.04 19.75 41.64
C THR A 56 1.96 18.97 42.60
N GLN A 57 1.52 17.84 43.16
CA GLN A 57 2.33 17.02 44.09
C GLN A 57 3.47 16.22 43.43
N LEU A 58 3.47 16.05 42.10
CA LEU A 58 4.54 15.32 41.38
C LEU A 58 5.74 16.18 40.99
N ALA A 59 5.67 17.51 41.21
CA ALA A 59 6.70 18.45 40.76
C ALA A 59 7.83 18.70 41.78
N GLU A 60 7.71 18.28 43.05
CA GLU A 60 8.61 18.70 44.14
C GLU A 60 9.69 17.68 44.54
N SER A 61 9.88 16.58 43.80
CA SER A 61 10.88 15.55 44.14
C SER A 61 11.94 15.30 43.06
N SER A 62 12.98 16.14 43.01
CA SER A 62 14.28 15.82 42.38
C SER A 62 15.41 16.76 42.85
N PRO A 63 16.48 16.26 43.52
CA PRO A 63 17.62 17.08 43.92
C PRO A 63 18.65 17.28 42.79
N SER A 64 19.32 18.44 42.80
CA SER A 64 20.27 18.88 41.77
C SER A 64 21.74 18.54 42.10
N ILE A 65 22.44 17.82 41.21
CA ILE A 65 23.92 17.69 41.24
C ILE A 65 24.51 17.62 39.82
N GLY A 66 25.52 18.46 39.53
CA GLY A 66 26.62 18.13 38.61
C GLY A 66 26.62 18.72 37.20
N SER A 67 27.54 19.65 36.94
CA SER A 67 27.99 20.06 35.59
C SER A 67 29.34 19.37 35.23
N PRO A 68 30.01 19.64 34.08
CA PRO A 68 30.09 18.70 32.97
C PRO A 68 31.47 18.07 32.72
N ILE A 69 31.52 17.00 31.90
CA ILE A 69 32.76 16.33 31.44
C ILE A 69 32.96 16.60 29.93
N PRO A 70 34.19 16.94 29.46
CA PRO A 70 34.44 17.25 28.04
C PRO A 70 34.56 16.01 27.13
N PRO A 71 34.42 16.16 25.80
CA PRO A 71 34.33 15.04 24.87
C PRO A 71 35.70 14.48 24.40
N THR A 72 35.81 13.16 24.40
CA THR A 72 36.89 12.44 23.69
C THR A 72 36.53 12.26 22.21
N GLN A 73 37.49 12.50 21.33
CA GLN A 73 37.33 12.47 19.87
C GLN A 73 37.34 11.03 19.32
N SER A 74 36.45 10.70 18.38
CA SER A 74 36.77 9.71 17.34
C SER A 74 35.99 9.91 16.03
N THR A 75 36.73 9.75 14.93
CA THR A 75 36.31 9.38 13.57
C THR A 75 35.18 10.16 12.90
N SER A 76 35.58 11.09 12.02
CA SER A 76 34.70 11.83 11.10
C SER A 76 34.24 10.96 9.91
N GLU A 77 33.15 10.23 10.07
CA GLU A 77 32.38 9.72 8.93
C GLU A 77 31.25 10.71 8.61
N THR A 78 31.31 11.40 7.47
CA THR A 78 30.38 12.49 7.11
C THR A 78 29.02 11.96 6.65
N LYS A 79 28.31 11.30 7.57
CA LYS A 79 26.86 11.10 7.48
C LYS A 79 26.23 12.48 7.38
N ARG A 80 25.71 12.84 6.21
CA ARG A 80 24.92 14.07 6.04
C ARG A 80 23.67 13.97 6.89
N VAL A 81 23.76 14.44 8.14
CA VAL A 81 22.63 14.56 9.04
C VAL A 81 21.64 15.50 8.37
N ILE A 82 20.52 14.94 7.91
CA ILE A 82 19.36 15.73 7.49
C ILE A 82 18.95 16.51 8.73
N LYS A 83 19.21 17.81 8.75
CA LYS A 83 18.82 18.72 9.82
C LYS A 83 17.30 18.90 9.76
N VAL A 84 16.56 17.90 10.23
CA VAL A 84 15.13 18.03 10.51
C VAL A 84 15.01 19.13 11.59
N PRO A 85 14.34 20.26 11.31
CA PRO A 85 14.26 21.34 12.28
C PRO A 85 13.50 20.85 13.52
N ALA A 86 14.12 20.95 14.69
CA ALA A 86 13.65 20.38 15.96
C ALA A 86 12.39 21.06 16.56
N SER A 87 11.59 21.74 15.74
CA SER A 87 10.37 22.44 16.14
C SER A 87 9.15 21.77 15.50
N PRO A 88 8.36 20.99 16.25
CA PRO A 88 7.05 20.48 15.82
C PRO A 88 6.04 21.55 15.39
N SER A 89 6.35 22.84 15.51
CA SER A 89 5.57 23.95 14.94
C SER A 89 5.37 23.86 13.42
N TRP A 90 6.20 23.10 12.70
CA TRP A 90 5.93 22.79 11.29
C TRP A 90 4.73 21.82 11.17
N ALA A 91 4.60 20.81 12.02
CA ALA A 91 3.49 19.85 11.98
C ALA A 91 2.17 20.45 12.51
N MET A 92 2.24 21.40 13.46
CA MET A 92 1.06 22.03 14.07
C MET A 92 0.51 23.26 13.31
N ARG A 93 1.17 23.70 12.23
CA ARG A 93 0.63 24.78 11.39
C ARG A 93 -0.47 24.25 10.47
N ALA A 94 -1.52 25.04 10.29
CA ALA A 94 -2.50 24.79 9.24
C ALA A 94 -1.82 24.93 7.87
N HIS A 95 -1.60 23.80 7.19
CA HIS A 95 -1.03 23.76 5.84
C HIS A 95 -2.14 23.63 4.80
N PRO A 96 -2.65 24.74 4.23
CA PRO A 96 -3.64 24.67 3.16
C PRO A 96 -3.10 23.92 1.92
N GLU A 97 -1.79 23.90 1.73
CA GLU A 97 -1.09 23.16 0.67
C GLU A 97 -1.30 21.64 0.75
N LEU A 98 -1.57 21.06 1.92
CA LEU A 98 -1.86 19.62 2.04
C LEU A 98 -3.24 19.27 1.46
N TYR A 99 -4.20 20.21 1.53
CA TYR A 99 -5.56 20.02 1.03
C TYR A 99 -5.73 20.50 -0.43
N ASN A 100 -4.94 21.49 -0.85
CA ASN A 100 -4.91 22.02 -2.21
C ASN A 100 -3.45 22.23 -2.65
N PRO A 101 -2.75 21.16 -3.03
CA PRO A 101 -1.33 21.24 -3.40
C PRO A 101 -1.12 22.17 -4.60
N PRO A 102 -0.05 22.99 -4.58
CA PRO A 102 0.29 23.88 -5.68
C PRO A 102 0.65 23.08 -6.95
N VAL A 103 0.36 23.67 -8.11
CA VAL A 103 0.52 23.03 -9.42
C VAL A 103 1.26 23.96 -10.36
N LEU A 104 2.35 23.48 -10.95
CA LEU A 104 3.16 24.24 -11.90
C LEU A 104 2.49 24.34 -13.28
N LYS A 105 2.68 25.47 -13.96
CA LYS A 105 2.19 25.70 -15.32
C LYS A 105 3.13 25.04 -16.34
N PRO A 106 2.63 24.29 -17.34
CA PRO A 106 3.46 23.72 -18.40
C PRO A 106 3.97 24.79 -19.39
N THR A 107 5.19 24.62 -19.86
CA THR A 107 5.88 25.53 -20.79
C THR A 107 5.53 25.22 -22.25
N HIS A 108 5.68 23.96 -22.65
CA HIS A 108 5.47 23.49 -24.03
C HIS A 108 4.21 22.64 -24.19
N ARG A 109 3.61 22.19 -23.08
CA ARG A 109 2.40 21.34 -23.03
C ARG A 109 2.56 19.98 -23.73
N ILE A 110 3.80 19.49 -23.84
CA ILE A 110 4.11 18.16 -24.37
C ILE A 110 3.75 17.13 -23.29
N HIS A 111 2.87 16.20 -23.63
CA HIS A 111 2.36 15.21 -22.69
C HIS A 111 3.33 14.03 -22.52
N VAL A 112 3.85 13.81 -21.31
CA VAL A 112 4.90 12.82 -21.04
C VAL A 112 4.36 11.60 -20.29
N ALA A 113 3.39 11.77 -19.39
CA ALA A 113 2.77 10.64 -18.70
C ALA A 113 1.32 10.90 -18.25
N THR A 114 0.52 9.84 -18.28
CA THR A 114 -0.80 9.77 -17.63
C THR A 114 -0.70 8.86 -16.42
N LEU A 115 -1.06 9.36 -15.23
CA LEU A 115 -1.30 8.55 -14.05
C LEU A 115 -2.82 8.41 -13.87
N VAL A 116 -3.31 7.17 -13.87
CA VAL A 116 -4.69 6.85 -13.49
C VAL A 116 -4.67 6.18 -12.12
N ILE A 117 -5.52 6.68 -11.24
CA ILE A 117 -5.71 6.22 -9.87
C ILE A 117 -7.11 5.59 -9.82
N GLU A 118 -7.20 4.32 -9.43
CA GLU A 118 -8.43 3.52 -9.48
C GLU A 118 -8.72 2.90 -8.10
N ALA A 119 -9.98 2.99 -7.64
CA ALA A 119 -10.44 2.40 -6.40
C ALA A 119 -11.87 1.89 -6.54
N TYR A 120 -12.25 0.94 -5.70
CA TYR A 120 -13.62 0.45 -5.59
C TYR A 120 -14.40 1.24 -4.51
N ASN A 121 -15.65 0.87 -4.29
CA ASN A 121 -16.46 1.37 -3.18
C ASN A 121 -16.43 0.27 -2.09
N PRO A 122 -16.12 0.58 -0.82
CA PRO A 122 -16.14 1.90 -0.18
C PRO A 122 -14.86 2.76 -0.30
N GLU A 123 -13.71 2.23 -0.73
CA GLU A 123 -12.41 2.91 -0.58
C GLU A 123 -12.18 4.12 -1.51
N LYS A 124 -13.18 4.53 -2.29
CA LYS A 124 -13.17 5.72 -3.15
C LYS A 124 -12.71 7.00 -2.44
N ASP A 125 -12.92 7.10 -1.12
CA ASP A 125 -12.58 8.26 -0.31
C ASP A 125 -11.05 8.39 -0.10
N GLN A 126 -10.28 7.34 -0.41
CA GLN A 126 -8.81 7.38 -0.49
C GLN A 126 -8.31 8.00 -1.81
N LEU A 127 -9.14 8.10 -2.86
CA LEU A 127 -8.72 8.65 -4.17
C LEU A 127 -8.24 10.10 -4.11
N PRO A 128 -8.92 11.05 -3.43
CA PRO A 128 -8.45 12.43 -3.33
C PRO A 128 -7.14 12.54 -2.53
N LEU A 129 -6.96 11.72 -1.50
CA LEU A 129 -5.75 11.68 -0.68
C LEU A 129 -4.53 11.24 -1.51
N VAL A 130 -4.63 10.10 -2.20
CA VAL A 130 -3.56 9.59 -3.08
C VAL A 130 -3.29 10.56 -4.24
N ALA A 131 -4.34 11.20 -4.77
CA ALA A 131 -4.19 12.22 -5.81
C ALA A 131 -3.49 13.50 -5.30
N GLY A 132 -3.82 13.98 -4.10
CA GLY A 132 -3.16 15.13 -3.47
C GLY A 132 -1.68 14.87 -3.20
N PHE A 133 -1.36 13.69 -2.67
CA PHE A 133 0.02 13.24 -2.49
C PHE A 133 0.78 13.19 -3.83
N ALA A 134 0.16 12.67 -4.89
CA ALA A 134 0.76 12.62 -6.22
C ALA A 134 1.08 14.01 -6.80
N LEU A 135 0.19 14.99 -6.60
CA LEU A 135 0.43 16.39 -7.00
C LEU A 135 1.56 17.03 -6.19
N GLN A 136 1.58 16.83 -4.86
CA GLN A 136 2.61 17.41 -3.99
C GLN A 136 4.00 16.84 -4.35
N ALA A 137 4.09 15.54 -4.59
CA ALA A 137 5.33 14.90 -5.07
C ALA A 137 5.76 15.43 -6.46
N ALA A 138 4.81 15.69 -7.36
CA ALA A 138 5.10 16.27 -8.68
C ALA A 138 5.62 17.71 -8.58
N TYR A 139 5.04 18.53 -7.69
CA TYR A 139 5.44 19.91 -7.45
C TYR A 139 6.90 20.01 -6.98
N HIS A 140 7.30 19.22 -5.97
CA HIS A 140 8.68 19.19 -5.47
C HIS A 140 9.69 18.63 -6.48
N LEU A 141 9.25 17.80 -7.43
CA LEU A 141 10.07 17.32 -8.54
C LEU A 141 10.08 18.26 -9.76
N GLY A 142 9.41 19.42 -9.70
CA GLY A 142 9.36 20.37 -10.80
C GLY A 142 8.50 19.94 -12.00
N ILE A 143 7.64 18.92 -11.84
CA ILE A 143 6.81 18.37 -12.92
C ILE A 143 5.51 19.18 -13.04
N PRO A 144 5.23 19.86 -14.18
CA PRO A 144 3.93 20.47 -14.41
C PRO A 144 2.88 19.40 -14.69
N VAL A 145 1.80 19.42 -13.90
CA VAL A 145 0.72 18.43 -13.91
C VAL A 145 -0.65 19.09 -14.07
N THR A 146 -1.66 18.35 -14.53
CA THR A 146 -3.07 18.77 -14.39
C THR A 146 -3.63 18.32 -13.05
N ARG A 147 -4.54 19.12 -12.47
CA ARG A 147 -5.35 18.69 -11.31
C ARG A 147 -6.12 17.39 -11.62
N PRO A 148 -6.51 16.60 -10.59
CA PRO A 148 -7.00 15.25 -10.80
C PRO A 148 -8.42 15.28 -11.37
N ALA A 149 -8.57 14.94 -12.64
CA ALA A 149 -9.88 14.93 -13.28
C ALA A 149 -10.64 13.64 -12.93
N ALA A 150 -11.94 13.77 -12.66
CA ALA A 150 -12.81 12.62 -12.49
C ALA A 150 -13.08 11.96 -13.85
N MET A 151 -12.76 10.67 -13.98
CA MET A 151 -13.20 9.87 -15.12
C MET A 151 -14.60 9.29 -14.84
N PRO A 152 -15.39 8.97 -15.88
CA PRO A 152 -16.65 8.25 -15.72
C PRO A 152 -16.46 6.96 -14.91
N ILE A 153 -17.42 6.70 -14.01
CA ILE A 153 -17.43 5.52 -13.15
C ILE A 153 -17.71 4.30 -14.01
N LYS A 154 -16.89 3.25 -13.90
CA LYS A 154 -17.20 1.96 -14.53
C LYS A 154 -18.17 1.20 -13.62
N THR A 155 -19.34 0.87 -14.14
CA THR A 155 -20.38 0.11 -13.44
C THR A 155 -20.44 -1.31 -13.99
N GLU A 156 -20.18 -2.31 -13.16
CA GLU A 156 -20.32 -3.72 -13.52
C GLU A 156 -21.45 -4.33 -12.69
N LEU A 157 -22.37 -5.04 -13.35
CA LEU A 157 -23.54 -5.68 -12.75
C LEU A 157 -23.43 -7.19 -12.91
N HIS A 158 -23.47 -7.91 -11.80
CA HIS A 158 -23.39 -9.37 -11.76
C HIS A 158 -24.68 -9.93 -11.15
N THR A 159 -25.41 -10.73 -11.92
CA THR A 159 -26.65 -11.39 -11.48
C THR A 159 -26.36 -12.81 -11.04
N VAL A 160 -26.52 -13.12 -9.76
CA VAL A 160 -26.21 -14.45 -9.18
C VAL A 160 -27.50 -15.07 -8.63
N LEU A 161 -27.56 -16.40 -8.58
CA LEU A 161 -28.63 -17.12 -7.88
C LEU A 161 -28.48 -16.93 -6.36
N ARG A 162 -29.58 -16.66 -5.65
CA ARG A 162 -29.54 -16.58 -4.17
C ARG A 162 -29.35 -17.93 -3.48
N SER A 163 -29.64 -19.02 -4.18
CA SER A 163 -29.44 -20.39 -3.71
C SER A 163 -28.52 -21.15 -4.66
N GLY A 164 -27.73 -22.07 -4.11
CA GLY A 164 -26.76 -22.86 -4.87
C GLY A 164 -27.38 -23.83 -5.88
N PHE A 165 -28.67 -24.14 -5.80
CA PHE A 165 -29.32 -25.11 -6.69
C PHE A 165 -30.76 -24.72 -7.07
N VAL A 166 -31.15 -24.99 -8.32
CA VAL A 166 -32.50 -24.97 -8.94
C VAL A 166 -33.33 -23.66 -8.89
N HIS A 167 -33.15 -22.75 -7.93
CA HIS A 167 -34.04 -21.59 -7.74
C HIS A 167 -33.79 -20.40 -8.69
N LYS A 168 -33.84 -20.59 -10.02
CA LYS A 168 -33.58 -19.54 -11.03
C LYS A 168 -34.47 -18.30 -10.94
N LYS A 169 -35.67 -18.40 -10.36
CA LYS A 169 -36.55 -17.23 -10.11
C LYS A 169 -36.04 -16.31 -9.00
N SER A 170 -35.15 -16.79 -8.12
CA SER A 170 -34.57 -16.03 -7.02
C SER A 170 -33.14 -15.60 -7.36
N GLN A 171 -33.01 -14.39 -7.89
CA GLN A 171 -31.73 -13.79 -8.30
C GLN A 171 -31.41 -12.54 -7.46
N GLU A 172 -30.12 -12.23 -7.37
CA GLU A 172 -29.58 -11.06 -6.69
C GLU A 172 -28.59 -10.33 -7.60
N ASN A 173 -28.58 -9.00 -7.48
CA ASN A 173 -27.84 -8.08 -8.34
C ASN A 173 -26.70 -7.46 -7.54
N PHE A 174 -25.47 -7.87 -7.82
CA PHE A 174 -24.26 -7.31 -7.23
C PHE A 174 -23.67 -6.24 -8.16
N TRP A 175 -23.31 -5.10 -7.58
CA TRP A 175 -22.72 -3.97 -8.31
C TRP A 175 -21.25 -3.81 -7.92
N ARG A 176 -20.35 -3.73 -8.91
CA ARG A 176 -18.98 -3.26 -8.72
C ARG A 176 -18.81 -1.90 -9.39
N LEU A 177 -18.58 -0.88 -8.57
CA LEU A 177 -18.33 0.49 -9.01
C LEU A 177 -16.82 0.76 -8.95
N THR A 178 -16.21 1.08 -10.10
CA THR A 178 -14.80 1.49 -10.16
C THR A 178 -14.73 3.00 -10.33
N HIS A 179 -14.30 3.69 -9.27
CA HIS A 179 -14.05 5.12 -9.28
C HIS A 179 -12.62 5.39 -9.75
N ARG A 180 -12.47 6.36 -10.67
CA ARG A 180 -11.21 6.63 -11.35
C ARG A 180 -10.89 8.12 -11.36
N ARG A 181 -9.61 8.46 -11.15
CA ARG A 181 -9.06 9.81 -11.25
C ARG A 181 -7.87 9.79 -12.20
N VAL A 182 -7.69 10.86 -12.98
CA VAL A 182 -6.56 10.97 -13.92
C VAL A 182 -5.78 12.25 -13.69
N ILE A 183 -4.46 12.11 -13.59
CA ILE A 183 -3.46 13.18 -13.53
C ILE A 183 -2.61 13.06 -14.79
N LYS A 184 -2.41 14.16 -15.50
CA LYS A 184 -1.54 14.23 -16.68
C LYS A 184 -0.30 15.04 -16.34
N ALA A 185 0.87 14.55 -16.71
CA ALA A 185 2.16 15.19 -16.55
C ALA A 185 2.72 15.65 -17.90
N TYR A 186 3.34 16.82 -17.90
CA TYR A 186 3.85 17.50 -19.10
C TYR A 186 5.32 17.88 -18.93
N ASP A 187 6.00 18.15 -20.04
CA ASP A 187 7.28 18.88 -20.13
C ASP A 187 8.43 18.41 -19.20
N ALA A 188 8.36 17.18 -18.67
CA ALA A 188 9.30 16.64 -17.70
C ALA A 188 10.24 15.60 -18.31
N ASN A 189 11.45 15.50 -17.76
CA ASN A 189 12.42 14.48 -18.16
C ASN A 189 11.97 13.07 -17.73
N GLU A 190 12.23 12.08 -18.59
CA GLU A 190 11.92 10.66 -18.38
C GLU A 190 12.37 10.12 -17.01
N GLU A 191 13.59 10.43 -16.58
CA GLU A 191 14.09 9.94 -15.29
C GLU A 191 13.32 10.52 -14.10
N VAL A 192 12.92 11.79 -14.19
CA VAL A 192 12.20 12.49 -13.13
C VAL A 192 10.78 11.92 -13.01
N VAL A 193 10.14 11.65 -14.15
CA VAL A 193 8.84 10.96 -14.22
C VAL A 193 8.95 9.52 -13.67
N ASN A 194 10.03 8.80 -13.97
CA ASN A 194 10.26 7.45 -13.43
C ASN A 194 10.48 7.48 -11.90
N ARG A 195 11.28 8.43 -11.39
CA ARG A 195 11.47 8.64 -9.94
C ARG A 195 10.15 8.98 -9.24
N TRP A 196 9.33 9.84 -9.84
CA TRP A 196 7.99 10.17 -9.35
C TRP A 196 7.09 8.93 -9.26
N ILE A 197 6.94 8.17 -10.36
CA ILE A 197 6.10 6.96 -10.38
C ILE A 197 6.58 5.92 -9.37
N ASN A 198 7.90 5.71 -9.25
CA ASN A 198 8.48 4.80 -8.27
C ASN A 198 8.20 5.24 -6.82
N TYR A 199 8.29 6.54 -6.53
CA TYR A 199 7.95 7.09 -5.22
C TYR A 199 6.46 6.85 -4.87
N LEU A 200 5.55 7.09 -5.81
CA LEU A 200 4.12 6.81 -5.62
C LEU A 200 3.83 5.32 -5.43
N ARG A 201 4.55 4.43 -6.15
CA ARG A 201 4.41 2.98 -5.98
C ARG A 201 4.80 2.51 -4.58
N THR A 202 5.86 3.07 -4.00
CA THR A 202 6.36 2.68 -2.67
C THR A 202 5.53 3.27 -1.55
N GLU A 203 5.21 4.57 -1.62
CA GLU A 203 4.65 5.30 -0.46
C GLU A 203 3.13 5.53 -0.57
N ALA A 204 2.61 5.86 -1.76
CA ALA A 204 1.20 6.26 -1.91
C ALA A 204 0.22 5.07 -1.80
N VAL A 205 0.65 3.87 -2.18
CA VAL A 205 -0.14 2.61 -2.14
C VAL A 205 -0.01 1.92 -0.77
N LYS A 206 0.94 2.33 0.07
CA LYS A 206 1.24 1.67 1.34
C LYS A 206 0.12 1.95 2.36
N GLY A 207 -0.71 0.95 2.61
CA GLY A 207 -1.86 1.06 3.52
C GLY A 207 -3.15 1.60 2.87
N THR A 208 -3.21 1.71 1.54
CA THR A 208 -4.44 2.08 0.80
C THR A 208 -4.83 1.01 -0.20
N ASN A 209 -6.13 0.79 -0.40
CA ASN A 209 -6.68 -0.19 -1.36
C ASN A 209 -6.82 0.43 -2.76
N VAL A 210 -5.78 1.14 -3.20
CA VAL A 210 -5.81 1.97 -4.41
C VAL A 210 -4.85 1.44 -5.46
N ALA A 211 -5.34 1.22 -6.68
CA ALA A 211 -4.53 0.81 -7.82
C ALA A 211 -3.99 2.02 -8.59
N LEU A 212 -2.70 1.99 -8.91
CA LEU A 212 -2.04 2.98 -9.76
C LEU A 212 -1.69 2.39 -11.13
N LYS A 213 -2.16 3.05 -12.20
CA LYS A 213 -1.83 2.72 -13.59
C LYS A 213 -1.14 3.90 -14.25
N ALA A 214 0.17 3.79 -14.46
CA ALA A 214 0.94 4.79 -15.19
C ALA A 214 1.12 4.41 -16.67
N GLN A 215 0.83 5.34 -17.57
CA GLN A 215 1.14 5.26 -18.99
C GLN A 215 2.17 6.35 -19.32
N ARG A 216 3.32 5.96 -19.88
CA ARG A 216 4.44 6.86 -20.19
C ARG A 216 4.62 6.97 -21.70
N PHE A 217 4.91 8.18 -22.16
CA PHE A 217 5.11 8.52 -23.57
C PHE A 217 6.58 8.93 -23.75
N LEU A 218 7.32 8.16 -24.55
CA LEU A 218 8.73 8.39 -24.81
C LEU A 218 8.93 8.90 -26.23
N TYR A 219 9.47 10.11 -26.34
CA TYR A 219 9.81 10.73 -27.61
C TYR A 219 11.28 10.40 -27.93
N ARG A 220 11.51 9.68 -29.02
CA ARG A 220 12.83 9.28 -29.52
C ARG A 220 12.92 9.58 -31.02
N ARG A 221 14.14 9.73 -31.53
CA ARG A 221 14.40 9.89 -32.97
C ARG A 221 14.11 8.58 -33.71
N ILE A 222 13.77 8.67 -34.99
CA ILE A 222 13.64 7.48 -35.84
C ILE A 222 15.02 6.79 -35.96
N GLY A 223 15.05 5.45 -35.89
CA GLY A 223 16.30 4.67 -35.86
C GLY A 223 16.85 4.32 -34.46
N TRP A 224 16.18 4.74 -33.37
CA TRP A 224 16.56 4.48 -31.97
C TRP A 224 16.81 3.01 -31.58
N GLY A 225 16.38 2.04 -32.40
CA GLY A 225 16.63 0.62 -32.17
C GLY A 225 18.12 0.26 -32.19
N LYS A 226 18.97 0.99 -32.92
CA LYS A 226 20.43 0.77 -32.92
C LYS A 226 21.04 1.06 -31.54
N ASP A 227 20.69 2.21 -30.97
CA ASP A 227 21.17 2.64 -29.65
C ASP A 227 20.78 1.61 -28.56
N VAL A 228 19.58 1.04 -28.67
CA VAL A 228 19.09 0.00 -27.75
C VAL A 228 19.82 -1.33 -27.95
N GLU A 229 20.10 -1.73 -29.19
CA GLU A 229 20.90 -2.92 -29.45
C GLU A 229 22.33 -2.78 -28.90
N GLU A 230 22.96 -1.62 -29.06
CA GLU A 230 24.28 -1.36 -28.47
C GLU A 230 24.26 -1.36 -26.94
N LEU A 231 23.24 -0.76 -26.31
CA LEU A 231 23.09 -0.79 -24.85
C LEU A 231 22.89 -2.22 -24.35
N ALA A 232 22.01 -3.01 -24.98
CA ALA A 232 21.80 -4.41 -24.62
C ALA A 232 23.07 -5.26 -24.78
N ARG A 233 23.88 -5.01 -25.82
CA ARG A 233 25.20 -5.68 -25.98
C ARG A 233 26.15 -5.32 -24.83
N ARG A 234 26.24 -4.04 -24.45
CA ARG A 234 27.06 -3.57 -23.32
C ARG A 234 26.60 -4.17 -21.98
N GLU A 235 25.29 -4.23 -21.74
CA GLU A 235 24.71 -4.87 -20.54
C GLU A 235 25.05 -6.36 -20.47
N LEU A 236 24.94 -7.10 -21.59
CA LEU A 236 25.33 -8.51 -21.67
C LEU A 236 26.84 -8.73 -21.51
N GLU A 237 27.68 -7.74 -21.81
CA GLU A 237 29.12 -7.79 -21.54
C GLU A 237 29.43 -7.55 -20.06
N LEU A 238 28.77 -6.56 -19.43
CA LEU A 238 28.86 -6.33 -17.99
C LEU A 238 28.37 -7.55 -17.20
N GLU A 239 27.24 -8.16 -17.57
CA GLU A 239 26.71 -9.35 -16.88
C GLU A 239 27.69 -10.55 -16.95
N LYS A 240 28.46 -10.69 -18.03
CA LYS A 240 29.52 -11.72 -18.17
C LYS A 240 30.75 -11.44 -17.29
N LEU A 241 30.99 -10.17 -16.94
CA LEU A 241 32.07 -9.74 -16.05
C LEU A 241 31.65 -9.78 -14.58
N GLU A 242 30.41 -9.39 -14.27
CA GLU A 242 29.83 -9.36 -12.93
C GLU A 242 29.55 -10.75 -12.38
N LYS A 243 29.23 -11.74 -13.23
CA LYS A 243 29.16 -13.15 -12.82
C LYS A 243 30.57 -13.58 -12.36
N PRO A 244 30.83 -13.72 -11.04
CA PRO A 244 32.13 -14.17 -10.59
C PRO A 244 32.35 -15.57 -11.15
N LYS A 245 33.59 -15.89 -11.52
CA LYS A 245 33.96 -17.25 -11.93
C LYS A 245 33.78 -18.20 -10.75
N THR A 246 32.55 -18.70 -10.55
CA THR A 246 32.25 -19.69 -9.52
C THR A 246 33.19 -20.86 -9.76
N THR A 247 33.92 -21.23 -8.71
CA THR A 247 35.07 -22.11 -8.84
C THR A 247 34.64 -23.41 -9.50
N ARG A 248 35.36 -23.82 -10.56
CA ARG A 248 35.15 -25.08 -11.29
C ARG A 248 35.47 -26.26 -10.37
N LYS A 249 34.63 -26.56 -9.37
CA LYS A 249 34.68 -27.82 -8.60
C LYS A 249 34.51 -28.95 -9.60
N GLY A 250 35.55 -29.78 -9.69
CA GLY A 250 35.83 -30.52 -10.91
C GLY A 250 34.87 -31.67 -11.19
N ARG A 251 34.09 -31.57 -12.28
CA ARG A 251 33.57 -32.75 -12.97
C ARG A 251 34.70 -33.37 -13.79
N ARG A 252 35.49 -34.26 -13.18
CA ARG A 252 36.59 -34.98 -13.85
C ARG A 252 36.05 -35.73 -15.06
N LYS A 253 36.37 -35.25 -16.27
CA LYS A 253 36.13 -35.96 -17.53
C LYS A 253 37.13 -37.12 -17.60
N LYS A 254 36.72 -38.33 -17.19
CA LYS A 254 37.51 -39.54 -17.43
C LYS A 254 37.52 -39.81 -18.94
N SER A 255 38.64 -39.50 -19.59
CA SER A 255 38.98 -40.05 -20.89
C SER A 255 39.46 -41.49 -20.71
N ARG A 256 38.77 -42.45 -21.32
CA ARG A 256 39.38 -43.72 -21.73
C ARG A 256 38.92 -44.01 -23.14
N ALA A 257 39.88 -44.16 -24.04
CA ALA A 257 39.64 -44.66 -25.39
C ALA A 257 39.89 -46.17 -25.38
N GLU A 258 38.94 -46.93 -25.93
CA GLU A 258 39.07 -48.26 -26.52
C GLU A 258 37.70 -48.57 -27.15
N SER A 259 37.68 -49.28 -28.29
CA SER A 259 36.55 -49.31 -29.22
C SER A 259 35.81 -50.69 -29.24
N PRO A 260 34.86 -50.98 -30.16
CA PRO A 260 33.51 -51.47 -29.84
C PRO A 260 33.38 -53.01 -30.08
N PRO A 261 32.17 -53.65 -30.27
CA PRO A 261 30.77 -53.22 -30.12
C PRO A 261 29.84 -54.19 -29.34
N LYS A 262 28.62 -53.75 -28.94
CA LYS A 262 27.29 -54.40 -29.21
C LYS A 262 26.11 -53.90 -28.33
N SER A 263 24.92 -53.96 -28.94
CA SER A 263 23.55 -54.16 -28.39
C SER A 263 22.96 -53.29 -27.26
N VAL A 264 21.95 -52.49 -27.65
CA VAL A 264 20.54 -52.41 -27.15
C VAL A 264 20.23 -52.68 -25.65
N ALA A 265 19.36 -51.81 -25.08
CA ALA A 265 18.86 -51.71 -23.69
C ALA A 265 19.84 -51.04 -22.71
N SER A 266 19.42 -50.26 -21.71
CA SER A 266 18.07 -49.94 -21.19
C SER A 266 17.88 -48.42 -20.96
N SER A 267 16.67 -47.89 -21.15
CA SER A 267 16.35 -46.46 -20.92
C SER A 267 15.48 -46.19 -19.68
N ALA A 268 15.18 -47.21 -18.88
CA ALA A 268 14.25 -47.10 -17.74
C ALA A 268 14.94 -46.74 -16.40
N GLU A 269 16.19 -47.15 -16.18
CA GLU A 269 16.85 -47.05 -14.87
C GLU A 269 17.37 -45.64 -14.55
N ALA A 270 17.61 -44.81 -15.58
CA ALA A 270 18.12 -43.46 -15.44
C ALA A 270 17.04 -42.40 -15.10
N GLU A 271 15.76 -42.72 -15.26
CA GLU A 271 14.65 -41.81 -14.90
C GLU A 271 14.19 -42.02 -13.46
N VAL A 272 14.13 -43.28 -13.00
CA VAL A 272 13.76 -43.64 -11.62
C VAL A 272 14.70 -42.97 -10.60
N THR A 273 16.01 -42.99 -10.87
CA THR A 273 17.03 -42.33 -10.02
C THR A 273 16.93 -40.80 -10.01
N GLN A 274 16.42 -40.17 -11.07
CA GLN A 274 16.19 -38.72 -11.09
C GLN A 274 14.94 -38.33 -10.29
N ALA A 275 13.85 -39.11 -10.41
CA ALA A 275 12.63 -38.89 -9.63
C ALA A 275 12.89 -39.04 -8.11
N GLU A 276 13.67 -40.06 -7.71
CA GLU A 276 14.05 -40.28 -6.32
C GLU A 276 14.95 -39.14 -5.78
N ALA A 277 15.91 -38.66 -6.57
CA ALA A 277 16.75 -37.51 -6.19
C ALA A 277 15.95 -36.21 -6.03
N VAL A 278 14.96 -35.95 -6.90
CA VAL A 278 14.05 -34.79 -6.77
C VAL A 278 13.18 -34.92 -5.52
N LYS A 279 12.67 -36.11 -5.23
CA LYS A 279 11.86 -36.37 -4.02
C LYS A 279 12.68 -36.16 -2.74
N ALA A 280 13.89 -36.70 -2.67
CA ALA A 280 14.79 -36.51 -1.52
C ALA A 280 15.18 -35.03 -1.31
N LEU A 281 15.34 -34.26 -2.39
CA LEU A 281 15.59 -32.82 -2.32
C LEU A 281 14.35 -32.07 -1.79
N ALA A 282 13.14 -32.42 -2.25
CA ALA A 282 11.90 -31.83 -1.76
C ALA A 282 11.64 -32.13 -0.27
N GLU A 283 11.84 -33.38 0.17
CA GLU A 283 11.75 -33.78 1.58
C GLU A 283 12.76 -33.04 2.46
N ARG A 284 13.98 -32.83 1.95
CA ARG A 284 15.02 -32.06 2.63
C ARG A 284 14.66 -30.57 2.77
N LEU A 285 14.17 -29.92 1.70
CA LEU A 285 13.72 -28.53 1.76
C LEU A 285 12.53 -28.37 2.72
N MET A 286 11.55 -29.27 2.69
CA MET A 286 10.43 -29.26 3.63
C MET A 286 10.91 -29.38 5.09
N LYS A 287 11.91 -30.23 5.35
CA LYS A 287 12.49 -30.39 6.70
C LYS A 287 13.31 -29.17 7.13
N GLU A 288 14.13 -28.60 6.24
CA GLU A 288 14.92 -27.39 6.49
C GLU A 288 14.04 -26.12 6.64
N GLU A 289 12.84 -26.08 6.06
CA GLU A 289 11.84 -25.01 6.26
C GLU A 289 11.01 -25.16 7.56
N LEU A 290 10.73 -26.39 7.98
CA LEU A 290 9.87 -26.67 9.13
C LEU A 290 10.61 -26.58 10.47
N ILE A 291 11.87 -26.99 10.54
CA ILE A 291 12.70 -26.89 11.76
C ILE A 291 12.77 -25.45 12.30
N PRO A 292 13.19 -24.41 11.54
CA PRO A 292 13.27 -23.05 12.06
C PRO A 292 11.90 -22.44 12.39
N LYS A 293 10.82 -22.89 11.74
CA LYS A 293 9.45 -22.45 12.06
C LYS A 293 8.94 -23.09 13.35
N ALA A 294 9.29 -24.36 13.61
CA ALA A 294 8.97 -25.04 14.86
C ALA A 294 9.80 -24.47 16.03
N GLU A 295 11.10 -24.30 15.87
CA GLU A 295 12.00 -23.69 16.88
C GLU A 295 11.58 -22.25 17.19
N ALA A 296 11.20 -21.44 16.19
CA ALA A 296 10.68 -20.09 16.42
C ALA A 296 9.33 -20.11 17.17
N HIS A 297 8.45 -21.06 16.88
CA HIS A 297 7.16 -21.20 17.57
C HIS A 297 7.33 -21.69 19.02
N GLU A 298 8.25 -22.62 19.26
CA GLU A 298 8.60 -23.12 20.59
C GLU A 298 9.29 -22.02 21.43
N ALA A 299 10.20 -21.24 20.85
CA ALA A 299 10.81 -20.08 21.49
C ALA A 299 9.78 -18.99 21.83
N MET A 300 8.81 -18.74 20.94
CA MET A 300 7.69 -17.82 21.21
C MET A 300 6.85 -18.29 22.40
N LEU A 301 6.49 -19.58 22.46
CA LEU A 301 5.74 -20.14 23.59
C LEU A 301 6.55 -20.09 24.90
N ALA A 302 7.84 -20.45 24.86
CA ALA A 302 8.73 -20.40 26.02
C ALA A 302 8.93 -18.97 26.58
N SER A 303 8.86 -17.95 25.72
CA SER A 303 8.94 -16.54 26.15
C SER A 303 7.72 -16.04 26.92
N THR A 304 6.57 -16.74 26.84
CA THR A 304 5.35 -16.37 27.58
C THR A 304 5.40 -16.85 29.04
N GLY A 305 6.19 -16.15 29.86
CA GLY A 305 6.44 -16.44 31.27
C GLY A 305 5.25 -16.24 32.23
N THR A 306 4.04 -16.64 31.85
CA THR A 306 2.84 -16.64 32.71
C THR A 306 2.48 -18.06 33.13
N LYS A 307 1.80 -18.21 34.28
CA LYS A 307 1.40 -19.53 34.82
C LYS A 307 0.45 -20.30 33.89
N GLU A 308 -0.23 -19.61 32.99
CA GLU A 308 -1.18 -20.20 32.03
C GLU A 308 -0.46 -20.83 30.82
N GLY A 309 0.66 -20.25 30.37
CA GLY A 309 1.46 -20.79 29.25
C GLY A 309 1.96 -22.21 29.49
N LYS A 310 2.44 -22.50 30.71
CA LYS A 310 2.84 -23.87 31.11
C LYS A 310 1.69 -24.88 31.06
N LYS A 311 0.48 -24.47 31.46
CA LYS A 311 -0.71 -25.34 31.47
C LYS A 311 -1.19 -25.65 30.05
N MET A 312 -1.03 -24.71 29.11
CA MET A 312 -1.34 -24.94 27.69
C MET A 312 -0.31 -25.84 27.00
N ALA A 313 0.98 -25.75 27.38
CA ALA A 313 2.03 -26.61 26.85
C ALA A 313 1.86 -28.09 27.26
N GLU A 314 1.47 -28.36 28.51
CA GLU A 314 1.20 -29.74 28.97
C GLU A 314 0.02 -30.40 28.24
N LEU A 315 -0.99 -29.63 27.84
CA LEU A 315 -2.14 -30.16 27.09
C LEU A 315 -1.73 -30.59 25.67
N TYR A 316 -0.89 -29.81 24.99
CA TYR A 316 -0.42 -30.11 23.63
C TYR A 316 0.41 -31.40 23.55
N LEU A 317 1.25 -31.68 24.55
CA LEU A 317 2.02 -32.92 24.64
C LEU A 317 1.12 -34.17 24.78
N LYS A 318 -0.03 -34.02 25.43
CA LYS A 318 -0.97 -35.10 25.69
C LYS A 318 -1.73 -35.53 24.43
N ASP A 319 -2.10 -34.59 23.58
CA ASP A 319 -2.79 -34.86 22.31
C ASP A 319 -1.83 -35.46 21.25
N THR A 320 -0.55 -35.08 21.25
CA THR A 320 0.46 -35.64 20.31
C THR A 320 0.88 -37.08 20.60
N THR A 321 0.52 -37.65 21.75
CA THR A 321 0.87 -39.03 22.14
C THR A 321 -0.28 -40.04 21.90
N ALA A 322 -1.40 -39.60 21.33
CA ALA A 322 -2.52 -40.48 20.97
C ALA A 322 -2.30 -41.17 19.60
N PRO A 323 -2.17 -42.51 19.53
CA PRO A 323 -2.06 -43.21 18.25
C PRO A 323 -3.41 -43.20 17.50
N SER A 324 -3.39 -42.87 16.21
CA SER A 324 -4.61 -42.78 15.39
C SER A 324 -5.23 -44.16 15.10
N PRO A 325 -6.56 -44.33 15.21
CA PRO A 325 -7.20 -45.60 14.92
C PRO A 325 -7.41 -45.79 13.40
N LYS A 326 -6.49 -46.51 12.77
CA LYS A 326 -6.69 -47.12 11.45
C LYS A 326 -6.04 -48.50 11.42
N ASP A 327 -6.85 -49.52 11.72
CA ASP A 327 -6.79 -50.86 11.13
C ASP A 327 -7.99 -51.67 11.64
N LYS A 328 -9.02 -51.80 10.80
CA LYS A 328 -10.08 -52.83 10.81
C LYS A 328 -10.93 -52.70 9.55
#